data_AF-A0A538GCL6-F1
#
_entry.id   AF-A0A538GCL6-F1
#
_cell.length_a   1.000
_cell.length_b   1.000
_cell.length_c   1.000
_cell.angle_alpha   90.00
_cell.angle_beta   90.00
_cell.angle_gamma   90.00
#
_symmetry.space_group_name_H-M   'P 1'
#
loop_
_entity.id
_entity.type
_entity.pdbx_description
1 polymer ?
#
loop_
_entity_poly.entity_id
_entity_poly.type
_entity_poly.pdbx_seq_one_letter_code
_entity_poly.pdbx_strand_id
1 'polypeptide(L)'
;MPLKIEEAVVVPPIDPSLPRNAFTIDVEDWYQSSLDYDAPITDRVVRNVDRVLAVLDECGVKGSFFVQGRVAETFPSLVSALVAEGHEVQAHGYSHRPLYSMNREELRQELDRAKKTVEDAAGTAVTAFRAQDFSILAENLWAIETLAEVGFEIDSSIFPMRSRHYGIPNWPLGPHYLTVAGGARILEIPVAIWSVGRLKMPVAGGGYF
;
A
#
# COMPACT_ATOMS: atom_id res chain seq x y z
N MET A 1 11.45 -22.10 2.56
CA MET A 1 10.21 -22.88 2.31
C MET A 1 9.30 -21.97 1.50
N PRO A 2 8.60 -22.44 0.45
CA PRO A 2 7.75 -21.55 -0.35
C PRO A 2 6.65 -20.89 0.50
N LEU A 3 6.27 -19.67 0.13
CA LEU A 3 5.16 -18.91 0.72
C LEU A 3 3.91 -19.81 0.81
N LYS A 4 3.28 -19.85 1.98
CA LYS A 4 2.01 -20.58 2.17
C LYS A 4 0.88 -19.58 2.37
N ILE A 5 -0.14 -19.70 1.52
CA ILE A 5 -1.42 -19.00 1.67
C ILE A 5 -2.23 -19.79 2.69
N GLU A 6 -2.57 -19.16 3.81
CA GLU A 6 -3.49 -19.74 4.79
C GLU A 6 -4.95 -19.43 4.40
N GLU A 7 -5.90 -20.15 5.00
CA GLU A 7 -7.32 -19.89 4.76
C GLU A 7 -7.65 -18.41 5.03
N ALA A 8 -8.60 -17.89 4.24
CA ALA A 8 -9.07 -16.51 4.36
C ALA A 8 -9.41 -16.18 5.81
N VAL A 9 -9.09 -14.96 6.26
CA VAL A 9 -9.49 -14.52 7.59
C VAL A 9 -11.00 -14.65 7.65
N VAL A 10 -11.50 -15.45 8.60
CA VAL A 10 -12.93 -15.48 8.90
C VAL A 10 -13.27 -14.07 9.34
N VAL A 11 -13.87 -13.30 8.44
CA VAL A 11 -14.35 -11.96 8.74
C VAL A 11 -15.32 -12.15 9.91
N PRO A 12 -15.07 -11.52 11.07
CA PRO A 12 -15.99 -11.63 12.19
C PRO A 12 -17.40 -11.22 11.73
N PRO A 13 -18.46 -11.75 12.35
CA PRO A 13 -19.83 -11.38 12.00
C PRO A 13 -19.93 -9.86 11.92
N ILE A 14 -20.56 -9.35 10.85
CA ILE A 14 -20.62 -7.92 10.52
C ILE A 14 -21.10 -7.17 11.75
N ASP A 15 -20.17 -6.48 12.42
CA ASP A 15 -20.51 -5.50 13.42
C ASP A 15 -20.94 -4.23 12.67
N PRO A 16 -22.22 -3.82 12.74
CA PRO A 16 -22.69 -2.64 12.04
C PRO A 16 -22.04 -1.35 12.58
N SER A 17 -21.35 -1.39 13.71
CA SER A 17 -20.56 -0.28 14.26
C SER A 17 -19.16 -0.15 13.66
N LEU A 18 -18.68 -1.19 12.94
CA LEU A 18 -17.38 -1.15 12.28
C LEU A 18 -17.50 -0.68 10.82
N PRO A 19 -16.46 -0.02 10.26
CA PRO A 19 -16.44 0.34 8.84
C PRO A 19 -16.61 -0.90 7.96
N ARG A 20 -17.59 -0.86 7.04
CA ARG A 20 -17.81 -1.94 6.06
C ARG A 20 -16.85 -1.88 4.87
N ASN A 21 -16.32 -0.70 4.60
CA ASN A 21 -15.43 -0.44 3.47
C ASN A 21 -14.24 0.38 3.99
N ALA A 22 -13.06 0.13 3.43
CA ALA A 22 -11.89 0.99 3.60
C ALA A 22 -11.73 1.84 2.34
N PHE A 23 -11.44 3.13 2.52
CA PHE A 23 -11.01 4.01 1.46
C PHE A 23 -9.54 4.36 1.68
N THR A 24 -8.69 4.03 0.71
CA THR A 24 -7.24 4.17 0.83
C THR A 24 -6.67 5.00 -0.30
N ILE A 25 -5.67 5.82 -0.01
CA ILE A 25 -5.04 6.73 -0.98
C ILE A 25 -3.53 6.51 -0.97
N ASP A 26 -2.94 6.41 -2.15
CA ASP A 26 -1.48 6.41 -2.30
C ASP A 26 -1.03 7.87 -2.50
N VAL A 27 -0.17 8.36 -1.60
CA VAL A 27 0.29 9.76 -1.58
C VAL A 27 1.68 9.84 -2.19
N GLU A 28 1.71 10.32 -3.43
CA GLU A 28 2.89 10.33 -4.29
C GLU A 28 2.84 11.48 -5.30
N ASP A 29 3.99 11.88 -5.87
CA ASP A 29 4.03 12.88 -6.94
C ASP A 29 4.02 12.20 -8.31
N TRP A 30 2.92 12.35 -9.06
CA TRP A 30 2.75 11.75 -10.40
C TRP A 30 3.96 11.87 -11.32
N TYR A 31 4.63 13.03 -11.40
CA TYR A 31 5.75 13.19 -12.32
C TYR A 31 6.93 12.30 -11.88
N GLN A 32 7.19 12.27 -10.58
CA GLN A 32 8.25 11.45 -10.00
C GLN A 32 7.91 9.96 -10.06
N SER A 33 6.67 9.59 -9.75
CA SER A 33 6.18 8.22 -9.71
C SER A 33 6.05 7.55 -11.08
N SER A 34 6.09 8.31 -12.18
CA SER A 34 5.74 7.69 -13.47
C SER A 34 6.54 8.14 -14.68
N LEU A 35 7.28 9.25 -14.59
CA LEU A 35 8.12 9.71 -15.69
C LEU A 35 9.60 9.73 -15.31
N ASP A 36 9.93 10.14 -14.09
CA ASP A 36 11.31 10.27 -13.63
C ASP A 36 11.41 10.03 -12.12
N TYR A 37 11.82 8.81 -11.72
CA TYR A 37 11.95 8.42 -10.32
C TYR A 37 12.94 9.30 -9.53
N ASP A 38 13.81 10.07 -10.19
CA ASP A 38 14.77 10.94 -9.53
C ASP A 38 14.32 12.41 -9.50
N ALA A 39 13.18 12.74 -10.12
CA ALA A 39 12.58 14.07 -10.08
C ALA A 39 12.27 14.53 -8.64
N PRO A 40 12.26 15.84 -8.37
CA PRO A 40 11.88 16.34 -7.06
C PRO A 40 10.38 16.12 -6.77
N ILE A 41 10.04 15.91 -5.51
CA ILE A 41 8.66 15.97 -5.04
C ILE A 41 8.23 17.44 -5.02
N THR A 42 7.05 17.74 -5.57
CA THR A 42 6.54 19.10 -5.67
C THR A 42 5.36 19.35 -4.73
N ASP A 43 5.06 20.62 -4.48
CA ASP A 43 3.90 21.07 -3.69
C ASP A 43 2.53 20.67 -4.29
N ARG A 44 2.51 20.06 -5.49
CA ARG A 44 1.31 19.48 -6.08
C ARG A 44 0.73 18.39 -5.22
N VAL A 45 1.57 17.57 -4.58
CA VAL A 45 1.12 16.49 -3.69
C VAL A 45 0.27 17.05 -2.56
N VAL A 46 0.74 18.12 -1.89
CA VAL A 46 0.01 18.79 -0.81
C VAL A 46 -1.34 19.29 -1.30
N ARG A 47 -1.38 20.07 -2.39
CA ARG A 47 -2.64 20.61 -2.95
C ARG A 47 -3.64 19.51 -3.36
N ASN A 48 -3.14 18.37 -3.83
CA ASN A 48 -4.01 17.25 -4.21
C ASN A 48 -4.58 16.56 -2.97
N VAL A 49 -3.76 16.35 -1.94
CA VAL A 49 -4.22 15.79 -0.65
C VAL A 49 -5.24 16.72 0.01
N ASP A 50 -5.03 18.04 0.02
CA ASP A 50 -5.99 19.01 0.57
C ASP A 50 -7.39 18.88 -0.06
N ARG A 51 -7.44 18.64 -1.38
CA ARG A 51 -8.71 18.43 -2.10
C ARG A 51 -9.38 17.12 -1.71
N VAL A 52 -8.60 16.06 -1.50
CA VAL A 52 -9.12 14.78 -1.02
C VAL A 52 -9.65 14.92 0.40
N LEU A 53 -8.90 15.59 1.28
CA LEU A 53 -9.32 15.85 2.67
C LEU A 53 -10.61 16.65 2.74
N ALA A 54 -10.76 17.69 1.91
CA ALA A 54 -12.02 18.44 1.82
C ALA A 54 -13.22 17.53 1.49
N VAL A 55 -13.07 16.60 0.55
CA VAL A 55 -14.14 15.64 0.21
C VAL A 55 -14.42 14.65 1.36
N LEU A 56 -13.36 14.16 2.02
CA LEU A 56 -13.51 13.25 3.16
C LEU A 56 -14.22 13.94 4.34
N ASP A 57 -13.89 15.20 4.60
CA ASP A 57 -14.52 16.02 5.64
C ASP A 57 -16.00 16.31 5.32
N GLU A 58 -16.31 16.71 4.07
CA GLU A 58 -17.71 16.87 3.61
C GLU A 58 -18.54 15.59 3.79
N CYS A 59 -17.91 14.42 3.62
CA CYS A 59 -18.56 13.13 3.81
C CYS A 59 -18.57 12.64 5.28
N GLY A 60 -17.84 13.31 6.19
CA GLY A 60 -17.69 12.89 7.58
C GLY A 60 -16.99 11.55 7.75
N VAL A 61 -16.06 11.21 6.86
CA VAL A 61 -15.34 9.92 6.86
C VAL A 61 -13.83 10.10 7.01
N LYS A 62 -13.16 9.03 7.45
CA LYS A 62 -11.70 8.94 7.50
C LYS A 62 -11.21 7.91 6.48
N GLY A 63 -9.93 7.99 6.16
CA GLY A 63 -9.28 7.16 5.15
C GLY A 63 -7.86 6.80 5.57
N SER A 64 -7.28 5.85 4.86
CA SER A 64 -5.91 5.37 5.10
C SER A 64 -4.99 5.86 3.98
N PHE A 65 -3.93 6.56 4.33
CA PHE A 65 -3.00 7.17 3.40
C PHE A 65 -1.69 6.39 3.40
N PHE A 66 -1.40 5.70 2.30
CA PHE A 66 -0.11 5.07 2.04
C PHE A 66 0.84 6.13 1.50
N VAL A 67 1.74 6.64 2.34
CA VAL A 67 2.59 7.78 2.02
C VAL A 67 3.95 7.31 1.54
N GLN A 68 4.39 7.85 0.40
CA GLN A 68 5.74 7.64 -0.11
C GLN A 68 6.77 8.32 0.80
N GLY A 69 7.87 7.64 1.11
CA GLY A 69 8.95 8.14 1.95
C GLY A 69 9.56 9.46 1.47
N ARG A 70 9.74 9.66 0.15
CA ARG A 70 10.20 10.97 -0.38
C ARG A 70 9.19 12.09 -0.16
N VAL A 71 7.88 11.81 -0.19
CA VAL A 71 6.85 12.78 0.17
C VAL A 71 6.93 13.11 1.66
N ALA A 72 7.04 12.10 2.51
CA ALA A 72 7.17 12.30 3.96
C ALA A 72 8.43 13.07 4.34
N GLU A 73 9.55 12.83 3.65
CA GLU A 73 10.81 13.57 3.83
C GLU A 73 10.69 15.04 3.40
N THR A 74 9.98 15.30 2.29
CA THR A 74 9.86 16.65 1.71
C THR A 74 8.81 17.49 2.43
N PHE A 75 7.69 16.87 2.82
CA PHE A 75 6.53 17.53 3.43
C PHE A 75 6.10 16.83 4.73
N PRO A 76 6.94 16.77 5.77
CA PRO A 76 6.59 16.09 7.03
C PRO A 76 5.36 16.71 7.72
N SER A 77 5.10 18.01 7.50
CA SER A 77 3.91 18.69 8.01
C SER A 77 2.61 18.19 7.37
N LEU A 78 2.65 17.71 6.12
CA LEU A 78 1.50 17.08 5.48
C LEU A 78 1.15 15.78 6.21
N VAL A 79 2.16 14.95 6.50
CA VAL A 79 1.98 13.66 7.16
C VAL A 79 1.45 13.82 8.58
N SER A 80 2.02 14.74 9.37
CA SER A 80 1.54 14.99 10.72
C SER A 80 0.14 15.62 10.75
N ALA A 81 -0.24 16.41 9.73
CA ALA A 81 -1.60 16.92 9.58
C ALA A 81 -2.61 15.79 9.34
N LEU A 82 -2.30 14.81 8.48
CA LEU A 82 -3.16 13.64 8.25
C LEU A 82 -3.46 12.91 9.56
N VAL A 83 -2.44 12.67 10.39
CA VAL A 83 -2.59 12.02 11.70
C VAL A 83 -3.41 12.90 12.65
N ALA A 84 -3.13 14.21 12.71
CA ALA A 84 -3.85 15.14 13.58
C ALA A 84 -5.35 15.25 13.24
N GLU A 85 -5.69 15.09 11.96
CA GLU A 85 -7.08 15.03 11.48
C GLU A 85 -7.73 13.65 11.66
N GLY A 86 -7.01 12.67 12.21
CA GLY A 86 -7.53 11.33 12.54
C GLY A 86 -7.55 10.36 11.36
N HIS A 87 -6.77 10.62 10.31
CA HIS A 87 -6.56 9.66 9.22
C HIS A 87 -5.46 8.66 9.59
N GLU A 88 -5.55 7.45 9.04
CA GLU A 88 -4.49 6.45 9.19
C GLU A 88 -3.36 6.76 8.19
N VAL A 89 -2.11 6.60 8.61
CA VAL A 89 -0.92 6.78 7.77
C VAL A 89 -0.11 5.49 7.74
N GLN A 90 0.25 5.04 6.54
CA GLN A 90 0.99 3.80 6.27
C GLN A 90 2.06 4.03 5.19
N ALA A 91 2.92 3.05 4.88
CA ALA A 91 4.06 3.25 3.98
C ALA A 91 3.78 2.84 2.53
N HIS A 92 4.24 3.66 1.57
CA HIS A 92 4.21 3.39 0.13
C HIS A 92 5.62 3.32 -0.49
N GLY A 93 6.55 2.73 0.27
CA GLY A 93 7.99 2.69 -0.01
C GLY A 93 8.63 4.08 -0.22
N TYR A 94 9.88 4.17 -0.65
CA TYR A 94 10.63 5.43 -0.59
C TYR A 94 10.77 6.10 -1.96
N SER A 95 11.32 5.39 -2.95
CA SER A 95 11.72 5.91 -4.27
C SER A 95 10.66 5.79 -5.36
N HIS A 96 9.59 5.04 -5.12
CA HIS A 96 8.61 4.64 -6.14
C HIS A 96 9.14 3.72 -7.25
N ARG A 97 10.36 3.20 -7.11
CA ARG A 97 10.86 2.19 -8.05
C ARG A 97 10.13 0.85 -7.82
N PRO A 98 9.74 0.10 -8.88
CA PRO A 98 9.07 -1.17 -8.72
C PRO A 98 9.90 -2.20 -7.94
N LEU A 99 9.27 -2.96 -7.05
CA LEU A 99 9.95 -3.90 -6.16
C LEU A 99 10.66 -5.02 -6.93
N TYR A 100 10.11 -5.46 -8.07
CA TYR A 100 10.74 -6.48 -8.91
C TYR A 100 12.05 -6.00 -9.58
N SER A 101 12.35 -4.69 -9.55
CA SER A 101 13.62 -4.15 -10.06
C SER A 101 14.74 -4.18 -9.02
N MET A 102 14.43 -4.54 -7.77
CA MET A 102 15.36 -4.58 -6.65
C MET A 102 15.74 -6.01 -6.29
N ASN A 103 16.98 -6.20 -5.84
CA ASN A 103 17.35 -7.41 -5.12
C ASN A 103 16.89 -7.33 -3.64
N ARG A 104 17.02 -8.44 -2.89
CA ARG A 104 16.56 -8.52 -1.49
C ARG A 104 17.16 -7.44 -0.57
N GLU A 105 18.44 -7.16 -0.72
CA GLU A 105 19.13 -6.19 0.13
C GLU A 105 18.73 -4.76 -0.23
N GLU A 106 18.61 -4.45 -1.52
CA GLU A 106 18.07 -3.17 -2.01
C GLU A 106 16.64 -2.96 -1.51
N LEU A 107 15.78 -3.98 -1.62
CA LEU A 107 14.40 -3.91 -1.13
C LEU A 107 14.35 -3.68 0.38
N ARG A 108 15.18 -4.38 1.16
CA ARG A 108 15.23 -4.19 2.60
C ARG A 108 15.60 -2.75 2.96
N GLN A 109 16.61 -2.18 2.31
CA GLN A 109 17.02 -0.79 2.53
C GLN A 109 15.95 0.22 2.11
N GLU A 110 15.29 -0.02 0.97
CA GLU A 110 14.16 0.78 0.48
C GLU A 110 13.01 0.80 1.51
N LEU A 111 12.64 -0.36 2.04
CA LEU A 111 11.58 -0.53 3.02
C LEU A 111 11.93 0.05 4.38
N ASP A 112 13.13 -0.23 4.89
CA ASP A 112 13.63 0.32 6.17
C ASP A 112 13.62 1.85 6.14
N ARG A 113 14.13 2.44 5.04
CA ARG A 113 14.14 3.89 4.86
C ARG A 113 12.73 4.44 4.77
N ALA A 114 11.86 3.85 3.95
CA ALA A 114 10.48 4.30 3.82
C ALA A 114 9.75 4.29 5.16
N LYS A 115 9.78 3.15 5.86
CA LYS A 115 9.13 2.97 7.15
C LYS A 115 9.60 4.01 8.15
N LYS A 116 10.93 4.12 8.34
CA LYS A 116 11.51 5.10 9.26
C LYS A 116 11.10 6.53 8.92
N THR A 117 11.22 6.93 7.65
CA THR A 117 10.92 8.31 7.24
C THR A 117 9.45 8.65 7.44
N VAL A 118 8.53 7.71 7.15
CA VAL A 118 7.09 7.94 7.36
C VAL A 118 6.76 7.96 8.86
N GLU A 119 7.31 7.04 9.66
CA GLU A 119 7.13 7.03 11.12
C GLU A 119 7.64 8.32 11.78
N ASP A 120 8.81 8.79 11.37
CA ASP A 120 9.41 10.04 11.87
C ASP A 120 8.51 11.26 11.57
N ALA A 121 7.86 11.29 10.40
CA ALA A 121 6.95 12.37 10.00
C ALA A 121 5.55 12.25 10.62
N ALA A 122 5.04 11.02 10.76
CA ALA A 122 3.71 10.73 11.30
C ALA A 122 3.65 10.80 12.84
N GLY A 123 4.77 10.50 13.53
CA GLY A 123 4.80 10.39 14.99
C GLY A 123 4.09 9.14 15.53
N THR A 124 3.78 8.18 14.66
CA THR A 124 3.12 6.91 14.96
C THR A 124 3.79 5.78 14.19
N ALA A 125 3.69 4.55 14.71
CA ALA A 125 4.18 3.36 14.03
C ALA A 125 3.42 3.14 12.71
N VAL A 126 4.13 2.59 11.73
CA VAL A 126 3.59 2.23 10.41
C VAL A 126 3.71 0.72 10.24
N THR A 127 2.57 0.04 10.16
CA THR A 127 2.47 -1.43 10.19
C THR A 127 1.98 -2.01 8.87
N ALA A 128 1.42 -1.20 7.98
CA ALA A 128 0.96 -1.61 6.66
C ALA A 128 1.84 -1.03 5.55
N PHE A 129 1.94 -1.80 4.47
CA PHE A 129 2.68 -1.44 3.27
C PHE A 129 1.82 -1.62 2.02
N ARG A 130 2.06 -0.76 1.03
CA ARG A 130 1.61 -0.97 -0.34
C ARG A 130 2.77 -0.76 -1.31
N ALA A 131 2.99 -1.72 -2.18
CA ALA A 131 4.02 -1.69 -3.20
C ALA A 131 3.67 -0.68 -4.28
N GLN A 132 4.68 0.06 -4.74
CA GLN A 132 4.52 1.01 -5.83
C GLN A 132 4.22 0.24 -7.11
N ASP A 133 3.31 0.77 -7.92
CA ASP A 133 2.76 0.12 -9.11
C ASP A 133 2.24 -1.32 -8.87
N PHE A 134 1.83 -1.67 -7.64
CA PHE A 134 1.41 -3.02 -7.27
C PHE A 134 2.43 -4.10 -7.71
N SER A 135 3.72 -3.77 -7.60
CA SER A 135 4.83 -4.50 -8.20
C SER A 135 5.26 -5.79 -7.46
N ILE A 136 4.36 -6.36 -6.66
CA ILE A 136 4.49 -7.72 -6.13
C ILE A 136 3.78 -8.69 -7.08
N LEU A 137 4.59 -9.51 -7.74
CA LEU A 137 4.23 -10.49 -8.77
C LEU A 137 4.60 -11.91 -8.29
N ALA A 138 4.20 -12.91 -9.08
CA ALA A 138 4.45 -14.31 -8.74
C ALA A 138 5.95 -14.64 -8.64
N GLU A 139 6.78 -13.99 -9.47
CA GLU A 139 8.22 -14.14 -9.56
C GLU A 139 9.00 -13.51 -8.39
N ASN A 140 8.42 -12.52 -7.71
CA ASN A 140 9.05 -11.82 -6.59
C ASN A 140 8.23 -11.86 -5.30
N LEU A 141 7.43 -12.92 -5.08
CA LEU A 141 6.72 -13.14 -3.80
C LEU A 141 7.64 -13.19 -2.58
N TRP A 142 8.95 -13.37 -2.79
CA TRP A 142 9.93 -13.17 -1.73
C TRP A 142 9.91 -11.77 -1.11
N ALA A 143 9.39 -10.77 -1.80
CA ALA A 143 9.22 -9.41 -1.27
C ALA A 143 8.32 -9.38 -0.03
N ILE A 144 7.31 -10.26 0.04
CA ILE A 144 6.46 -10.41 1.23
C ILE A 144 7.29 -10.87 2.43
N GLU A 145 8.28 -11.74 2.22
CA GLU A 145 9.20 -12.15 3.30
C GLU A 145 10.02 -10.96 3.81
N THR A 146 10.53 -10.13 2.90
CA THR A 146 11.30 -8.93 3.26
C THR A 146 10.43 -7.89 3.97
N LEU A 147 9.15 -7.74 3.60
CA LEU A 147 8.21 -6.91 4.35
C LEU A 147 8.08 -7.38 5.81
N ALA A 148 7.96 -8.71 6.03
CA ALA A 148 7.86 -9.28 7.37
C ALA A 148 9.14 -9.06 8.19
N GLU A 149 10.31 -9.19 7.56
CA GLU A 149 11.63 -8.96 8.17
C GLU A 149 11.81 -7.52 8.65
N VAL A 150 11.30 -6.53 7.89
CA VAL A 150 11.27 -5.10 8.26
C VAL A 150 10.17 -4.79 9.31
N GLY A 151 9.31 -5.76 9.60
CA GLY A 151 8.26 -5.67 10.61
C GLY A 151 6.99 -4.99 10.11
N PHE A 152 6.67 -5.10 8.82
CA PHE A 152 5.30 -4.86 8.35
C PHE A 152 4.42 -6.05 8.70
N GLU A 153 3.20 -5.75 9.12
CA GLU A 153 2.19 -6.74 9.53
C GLU A 153 1.11 -6.92 8.45
N ILE A 154 0.90 -5.90 7.60
CA ILE A 154 -0.13 -5.87 6.57
C ILE A 154 0.50 -5.53 5.21
N ASP A 155 0.15 -6.30 4.19
CA ASP A 155 0.43 -6.00 2.78
C ASP A 155 -0.89 -5.67 2.06
N SER A 156 -0.91 -4.59 1.28
CA SER A 156 -2.03 -4.26 0.38
C SER A 156 -1.54 -4.00 -1.05
N SER A 157 -0.76 -4.92 -1.58
CA SER A 157 -0.02 -4.73 -2.83
C SER A 157 -0.50 -5.62 -3.98
N ILE A 158 -1.04 -6.80 -3.69
CA ILE A 158 -1.29 -7.80 -4.73
C ILE A 158 -2.60 -7.50 -5.46
N PHE A 159 -2.50 -7.36 -6.79
CA PHE A 159 -3.66 -7.15 -7.64
C PHE A 159 -4.20 -8.50 -8.16
N PRO A 160 -5.43 -8.94 -7.79
CA PRO A 160 -5.96 -10.29 -8.10
C PRO A 160 -6.41 -10.54 -9.55
N MET A 161 -5.81 -9.81 -10.48
CA MET A 161 -6.09 -9.87 -11.91
C MET A 161 -4.82 -9.57 -12.71
N ARG A 162 -4.75 -10.11 -13.93
CA ARG A 162 -3.65 -9.77 -14.84
C ARG A 162 -3.89 -8.38 -15.43
N SER A 163 -2.92 -7.48 -15.26
CA SER A 163 -2.81 -6.22 -15.98
C SER A 163 -1.65 -6.30 -17.00
N ARG A 164 -1.39 -5.20 -17.71
CA ARG A 164 -0.24 -5.08 -18.62
C ARG A 164 1.10 -5.19 -17.88
N HIS A 165 1.18 -4.62 -16.67
CA HIS A 165 2.43 -4.42 -15.94
C HIS A 165 2.52 -5.16 -14.60
N TYR A 166 1.39 -5.62 -14.06
CA TYR A 166 1.34 -6.22 -12.73
C TYR A 166 0.15 -7.16 -12.54
N GLY A 167 0.12 -7.78 -11.36
CA GLY A 167 -1.00 -8.55 -10.85
C GLY A 167 -0.85 -10.06 -11.01
N ILE A 168 -1.45 -10.79 -10.07
CA ILE A 168 -1.36 -12.24 -9.95
C ILE A 168 -2.76 -12.83 -10.21
N PRO A 169 -2.95 -13.53 -11.34
CA PRO A 169 -4.24 -14.16 -11.64
C PRO A 169 -4.62 -15.18 -10.58
N ASN A 170 -5.92 -15.23 -10.24
CA ASN A 170 -6.50 -16.19 -9.30
C ASN A 170 -5.97 -16.07 -7.86
N TRP A 171 -5.37 -14.94 -7.51
CA TRP A 171 -5.12 -14.58 -6.11
C TRP A 171 -6.44 -14.48 -5.33
N PRO A 172 -6.48 -14.83 -4.03
CA PRO A 172 -7.68 -14.66 -3.22
C PRO A 172 -8.17 -13.21 -3.23
N LEU A 173 -9.49 -13.01 -3.19
CA LEU A 173 -10.12 -11.68 -3.27
C LEU A 173 -10.38 -11.04 -1.91
N GLY A 174 -10.31 -11.82 -0.82
CA GLY A 174 -10.56 -11.35 0.52
C GLY A 174 -9.27 -11.33 1.34
N PRO A 175 -9.25 -10.58 2.46
CA PRO A 175 -8.13 -10.60 3.38
C PRO A 175 -7.78 -12.01 3.85
N HIS A 176 -6.50 -12.34 3.84
CA HIS A 176 -6.00 -13.65 4.23
C HIS A 176 -4.59 -13.57 4.78
N TYR A 177 -4.19 -14.54 5.60
CA TYR A 177 -2.82 -14.57 6.09
C TYR A 177 -1.90 -15.29 5.12
N LEU A 178 -0.72 -14.70 4.93
CA LEU A 178 0.41 -15.33 4.28
C LEU A 178 1.44 -15.70 5.34
N THR A 179 1.90 -16.95 5.30
CA THR A 179 2.99 -17.42 6.16
C THR A 179 4.28 -17.49 5.34
N VAL A 180 5.24 -16.63 5.69
CA VAL A 180 6.53 -16.51 5.01
C VAL A 180 7.55 -17.51 5.55
N ALA A 181 8.68 -17.67 4.85
CA ALA A 181 9.79 -18.46 5.37
C ALA A 181 10.22 -17.90 6.74
N GLY A 182 10.37 -18.78 7.75
CA GLY A 182 10.63 -18.38 9.14
C GLY A 182 9.41 -18.34 10.04
N GLY A 183 8.19 -18.47 9.49
CA GLY A 183 6.96 -18.62 10.26
C GLY A 183 6.27 -17.32 10.66
N ALA A 184 6.81 -16.16 10.26
CA ALA A 184 6.11 -14.88 10.39
C ALA A 184 4.84 -14.87 9.51
N ARG A 185 3.84 -14.12 9.95
CA ARG A 185 2.54 -14.00 9.27
C ARG A 185 2.32 -12.55 8.88
N ILE A 186 1.89 -12.33 7.64
CA ILE A 186 1.42 -11.03 7.14
C ILE A 186 -0.06 -11.18 6.77
N LEU A 187 -0.87 -10.21 7.17
CA LEU A 187 -2.22 -10.06 6.64
C LEU A 187 -2.13 -9.42 5.26
N GLU A 188 -2.46 -10.19 4.23
CA GLU A 188 -2.64 -9.65 2.89
C GLU A 188 -4.07 -9.15 2.73
N ILE A 189 -4.21 -7.92 2.23
CA ILE A 189 -5.47 -7.27 1.86
C ILE A 189 -5.38 -6.95 0.37
N PRO A 190 -5.96 -7.81 -0.49
CA PRO A 190 -5.77 -7.71 -1.93
C PRO A 190 -6.44 -6.46 -2.47
N VAL A 191 -5.85 -5.90 -3.52
CA VAL A 191 -6.39 -4.71 -4.17
C VAL A 191 -7.75 -5.03 -4.78
N ALA A 192 -8.74 -4.18 -4.49
CA ALA A 192 -10.13 -4.46 -4.82
C ALA A 192 -10.38 -4.52 -6.34
N ILE A 193 -10.99 -5.63 -6.78
CA ILE A 193 -11.49 -5.83 -8.14
C ILE A 193 -12.97 -6.22 -8.11
N TRP A 194 -13.69 -5.90 -9.18
CA TRP A 194 -15.05 -6.37 -9.37
C TRP A 194 -15.05 -7.60 -10.25
N SER A 195 -15.74 -8.65 -9.82
CA SER A 195 -15.80 -9.93 -10.52
C SER A 195 -17.26 -10.30 -10.82
N VAL A 196 -17.60 -10.36 -12.11
CA VAL A 196 -18.92 -10.79 -12.59
C VAL A 196 -18.75 -11.95 -13.59
N GLY A 197 -19.08 -13.16 -13.16
CA GLY A 197 -18.84 -14.36 -13.95
C GLY A 197 -17.34 -14.54 -14.23
N ARG A 198 -16.95 -14.52 -15.51
CA ARG A 198 -15.53 -14.58 -15.93
C ARG A 198 -14.88 -13.20 -16.09
N LEU A 199 -15.66 -12.13 -16.00
CA LEU A 199 -15.17 -10.76 -16.16
C LEU A 199 -14.58 -10.27 -14.84
N LYS A 200 -13.34 -9.80 -14.88
CA LYS A 200 -12.66 -9.11 -13.78
C LYS A 200 -12.36 -7.68 -14.23
N MET A 201 -12.77 -6.69 -13.43
CA MET A 201 -12.54 -5.27 -13.72
C MET A 201 -11.84 -4.60 -12.55
N PRO A 202 -10.87 -3.70 -12.82
CA PRO A 202 -10.27 -2.87 -11.80
C PRO A 202 -11.36 -1.96 -11.19
N VAL A 203 -11.33 -1.77 -9.87
CA VAL A 203 -12.20 -0.81 -9.16
C VAL A 203 -11.37 0.10 -8.26
N ALA A 204 -10.29 -0.42 -7.71
CA ALA A 204 -9.23 0.38 -7.10
C ALA A 204 -8.39 1.11 -8.15
N GLY A 205 -7.41 1.90 -7.70
CA GLY A 205 -6.41 2.56 -8.56
C GLY A 205 -5.60 1.58 -9.41
N GLY A 206 -4.89 2.11 -10.43
CA GLY A 206 -4.12 1.32 -11.40
C GLY A 206 -4.95 0.74 -12.56
N GLY A 207 -4.37 0.71 -13.76
CA GLY A 207 -4.97 0.07 -14.93
C GLY A 207 -5.92 0.94 -15.77
N TYR A 208 -5.99 2.25 -15.50
CA TYR A 208 -6.84 3.20 -16.24
C TYR A 208 -6.12 3.95 -17.37
N PHE A 209 -4.86 3.60 -17.67
CA PHE A 209 -4.02 4.25 -18.68
C PHE A 209 -3.30 3.23 -19.58
#